data_AF-A0A940U0G5-F1
#
_entry.id   AF-A0A940U0G5-F1
#
_cell.length_a   1.000
_cell.length_b   1.000
_cell.length_c   1.000
_cell.angle_alpha   90.00
_cell.angle_beta   90.00
_cell.angle_gamma   90.00
#
_symmetry.space_group_name_H-M   'P 1'
#
loop_
_entity.id
_entity.type
_entity.pdbx_description
1 polymer ?
#
loop_
_entity_poly.entity_id
_entity_poly.type
_entity_poly.pdbx_seq_one_letter_code
_entity_poly.pdbx_strand_id
1 'polypeptide(L)'
;MTKFWKIYSFEYSRQVFRKRFLFGLLSVPAIIVMMILVVFLTIAAEMNSKPVGYIDRSGLLTHPLSRPAVAAPEKPVGLIPYQDEAAAMAALKSGKIQAYYVLGADYLQTGQAERVSVRPPGSSAESQFKDFVRANLLASLPGSISQRLTQGDHLVVRSVDGSRQIDQGNWITILIPIFTGLALMIAIFASSGYLMNAVVEEKENRTMEILASSASPTQIMIGKALAMISLGLTQLLAWALFGLGLLALGARGLTLFQTIQLSPWSLLPILLVFLPSFVTVAALMIIVGSTVADAREGQQIAGMLTLPIVLPYWFALPLMTHPESLLATALSVFPLTAPVT
;
A
#
# COMPACT_ATOMS: atom_id res chain seq x y z
N MET A 1 27.02 -24.34 29.23
CA MET A 1 26.12 -23.51 28.40
C MET A 1 24.83 -23.28 29.17
N THR A 2 24.51 -22.02 29.49
CA THR A 2 23.47 -21.67 30.47
C THR A 2 22.09 -22.17 30.05
N LYS A 3 21.27 -22.64 31.01
CA LYS A 3 19.91 -23.19 30.78
C LYS A 3 19.04 -22.24 29.95
N PHE A 4 19.24 -20.93 30.13
CA PHE A 4 18.67 -19.85 29.33
C PHE A 4 18.80 -20.03 27.80
N TRP A 5 20.00 -20.27 27.27
CA TRP A 5 20.21 -20.38 25.82
C TRP A 5 19.52 -21.61 25.22
N LYS A 6 19.40 -22.69 26.00
CA LYS A 6 18.65 -23.89 25.59
C LYS A 6 17.16 -23.59 25.45
N ILE A 7 16.59 -22.85 26.42
CA ILE A 7 15.18 -22.44 26.39
C ILE A 7 14.92 -21.54 25.18
N TYR A 8 15.77 -20.52 24.98
CA TYR A 8 15.68 -19.62 23.83
C TYR A 8 15.71 -20.39 22.50
N SER A 9 16.73 -21.23 22.29
CA SER A 9 16.92 -21.93 21.03
C SER A 9 15.78 -22.92 20.75
N PHE A 10 15.31 -23.61 21.79
CA PHE A 10 14.16 -24.50 21.71
C PHE A 10 12.89 -23.75 21.30
N GLU A 11 12.57 -22.65 21.99
CA GLU A 11 11.34 -21.88 21.72
C GLU A 11 11.38 -21.21 20.35
N TYR A 12 12.51 -20.62 19.97
CA TYR A 12 12.67 -20.00 18.65
C TYR A 12 12.48 -21.03 17.54
N SER A 13 13.20 -22.16 17.61
CA SER A 13 13.12 -23.22 16.59
C SER A 13 11.73 -23.84 16.54
N ARG A 14 11.08 -24.04 17.70
CA ARG A 14 9.72 -24.57 17.78
C ARG A 14 8.74 -23.64 17.06
N GLN A 15 8.87 -22.32 17.20
CA GLN A 15 7.92 -21.36 16.63
C GLN A 15 8.19 -21.02 15.15
N VAL A 16 9.44 -20.84 14.75
CA VAL A 16 9.80 -20.43 13.37
C VAL A 16 9.37 -21.45 12.32
N PHE A 17 9.28 -22.73 12.68
CA PHE A 17 8.80 -23.79 11.78
C PHE A 17 7.32 -24.14 11.97
N ARG A 18 6.58 -23.45 12.85
CA ARG A 18 5.14 -23.67 12.96
C ARG A 18 4.42 -23.14 11.73
N LYS A 19 3.44 -23.90 11.26
CA LYS A 19 2.52 -23.47 10.19
C LYS A 19 1.92 -22.09 10.46
N ARG A 20 1.50 -21.82 11.70
CA ARG A 20 0.92 -20.52 12.10
C ARG A 20 1.90 -19.36 11.85
N PHE A 21 3.18 -19.54 12.20
CA PHE A 21 4.20 -18.53 11.93
C PHE A 21 4.43 -18.38 10.43
N LEU A 22 4.57 -19.48 9.68
CA LEU A 22 4.74 -19.41 8.22
C LEU A 22 3.57 -18.71 7.52
N PHE A 23 2.32 -18.94 7.95
CA PHE A 23 1.17 -18.19 7.45
C PHE A 23 1.25 -16.70 7.81
N GLY A 24 1.65 -16.37 9.04
CA GLY A 24 1.88 -14.98 9.45
C GLY A 24 2.98 -14.31 8.60
N LEU A 25 4.10 -15.01 8.40
CA LEU A 25 5.23 -14.58 7.58
C LEU A 25 4.86 -14.35 6.12
N LEU A 26 4.01 -15.18 5.54
CA LEU A 26 3.59 -15.06 4.14
C LEU A 26 2.40 -14.11 3.95
N SER A 27 1.70 -13.73 5.02
CA SER A 27 0.47 -12.93 4.94
C SER A 27 0.68 -11.56 4.27
N VAL A 28 1.63 -10.76 4.74
CA VAL A 28 1.91 -9.42 4.19
C VAL A 28 2.40 -9.50 2.74
N PRO A 29 3.40 -10.33 2.38
CA PRO A 29 3.76 -10.56 0.99
C PRO A 29 2.58 -10.98 0.10
N ALA A 30 1.73 -11.90 0.58
CA ALA A 30 0.56 -12.36 -0.17
C ALA A 30 -0.45 -11.23 -0.40
N ILE A 31 -0.72 -10.38 0.60
CA ILE A 31 -1.59 -9.21 0.46
C ILE A 31 -1.02 -8.24 -0.57
N ILE A 32 0.29 -7.94 -0.52
CA ILE A 32 0.94 -7.03 -1.49
C ILE A 32 0.85 -7.60 -2.91
N VAL A 33 1.15 -8.89 -3.10
CA VAL A 33 1.03 -9.56 -4.40
C VAL A 33 -0.42 -9.57 -4.89
N MET A 34 -1.39 -9.85 -4.01
CA MET A 34 -2.81 -9.79 -4.35
C MET A 34 -3.21 -8.38 -4.78
N MET A 35 -2.78 -7.33 -4.07
CA MET A 35 -3.10 -5.95 -4.44
C MET A 35 -2.51 -5.57 -5.79
N ILE A 36 -1.24 -5.92 -6.05
CA ILE A 36 -0.60 -5.70 -7.35
C ILE A 36 -1.35 -6.46 -8.44
N LEU A 37 -1.75 -7.71 -8.18
CA LEU A 37 -2.54 -8.51 -9.10
C LEU A 37 -3.89 -7.87 -9.38
N VAL A 38 -4.61 -7.38 -8.37
CA VAL A 38 -5.90 -6.70 -8.54
C VAL A 38 -5.72 -5.43 -9.37
N VAL A 39 -4.74 -4.58 -9.06
CA VAL A 39 -4.44 -3.37 -9.85
C VAL A 39 -4.12 -3.75 -11.29
N PHE A 40 -3.27 -4.76 -11.51
CA PHE A 40 -2.93 -5.24 -12.83
C PHE A 40 -4.15 -5.80 -13.59
N LEU A 41 -5.01 -6.57 -12.92
CA LEU A 41 -6.25 -7.11 -13.50
C LEU A 41 -7.25 -6.01 -13.84
N THR A 42 -7.37 -4.97 -12.99
CA THR A 42 -8.21 -3.80 -13.28
C THR A 42 -7.69 -3.06 -14.51
N ILE A 43 -6.38 -2.77 -14.57
CA ILE A 43 -5.76 -2.16 -15.74
C ILE A 43 -6.01 -3.03 -16.97
N ALA A 44 -5.72 -4.34 -16.89
CA ALA A 44 -5.89 -5.28 -18.01
C ALA A 44 -7.35 -5.41 -18.46
N ALA A 45 -8.31 -5.37 -17.53
CA ALA A 45 -9.74 -5.37 -17.84
C ALA A 45 -10.20 -4.06 -18.51
N GLU A 46 -9.55 -2.94 -18.17
CA GLU A 46 -9.79 -1.63 -18.79
C GLU A 46 -9.06 -1.43 -20.12
N MET A 47 -8.14 -2.32 -20.52
CA MET A 47 -7.44 -2.29 -21.81
C MET A 47 -8.39 -2.60 -22.98
N ASN A 48 -9.40 -1.76 -23.18
CA ASN A 48 -10.25 -1.75 -24.36
C ASN A 48 -9.58 -0.92 -25.46
N SER A 49 -8.80 -1.59 -26.32
CA SER A 49 -8.13 -0.94 -27.46
C SER A 49 -9.06 -0.62 -28.62
N LYS A 50 -10.38 -0.82 -28.49
CA LYS A 50 -11.32 -0.48 -29.55
C LYS A 50 -11.27 1.03 -29.85
N PRO A 51 -11.46 1.43 -31.11
CA PRO A 51 -11.42 2.84 -31.45
C PRO A 51 -12.51 3.67 -30.76
N VAL A 52 -12.26 4.97 -30.69
CA VAL A 52 -13.20 6.02 -30.30
C VAL A 52 -13.54 6.85 -31.53
N GLY A 53 -14.80 7.19 -31.70
CA GLY A 53 -15.25 8.11 -32.74
C GLY A 53 -15.16 9.57 -32.30
N TYR A 54 -15.01 10.50 -33.23
CA TYR A 54 -15.24 11.91 -32.95
C TYR A 54 -15.95 12.60 -34.11
N ILE A 55 -16.76 13.60 -33.77
CA ILE A 55 -17.45 14.49 -34.71
C ILE A 55 -16.98 15.90 -34.38
N ASP A 56 -16.31 16.52 -35.34
CA ASP A 56 -15.81 17.89 -35.18
C ASP A 56 -16.68 18.87 -35.95
N ARG A 57 -17.47 19.66 -35.22
CA ARG A 57 -18.20 20.82 -35.78
C ARG A 57 -17.48 22.15 -35.51
N SER A 58 -16.39 22.12 -34.75
CA SER A 58 -15.60 23.29 -34.36
C SER A 58 -14.55 23.69 -35.40
N GLY A 59 -14.14 22.74 -36.25
CA GLY A 59 -13.08 22.91 -37.25
C GLY A 59 -11.67 22.69 -36.69
N LEU A 60 -11.54 22.38 -35.40
CA LEU A 60 -10.27 22.16 -34.70
C LEU A 60 -9.48 20.96 -35.23
N LEU A 61 -10.17 19.90 -35.67
CA LEU A 61 -9.60 18.60 -36.04
C LEU A 61 -9.59 18.37 -37.55
N THR A 62 -9.62 19.45 -38.33
CA THR A 62 -9.57 19.42 -39.80
C THR A 62 -8.22 18.93 -40.34
N HIS A 63 -7.12 19.29 -39.67
CA HIS A 63 -5.77 18.78 -39.94
C HIS A 63 -5.18 18.20 -38.65
N PRO A 64 -5.61 17.00 -38.25
CA PRO A 64 -5.27 16.47 -36.95
C PRO A 64 -3.77 16.16 -36.86
N LEU A 65 -3.13 16.65 -35.81
CA LEU A 65 -1.76 16.29 -35.48
C LEU A 65 -1.64 14.79 -35.20
N SER A 66 -0.43 14.26 -35.41
CA SER A 66 -0.11 12.87 -35.08
C SER A 66 -0.35 12.60 -33.60
N ARG A 67 -0.89 11.41 -33.31
CA ARG A 67 -1.22 10.99 -31.95
C ARG A 67 0.01 11.08 -31.05
N PRO A 68 -0.11 11.64 -29.82
CA PRO A 68 0.96 11.59 -28.83
C PRO A 68 1.39 10.14 -28.60
N ALA A 69 2.70 9.93 -28.38
CA ALA A 69 3.22 8.60 -28.07
C ALA A 69 2.66 8.13 -26.73
N VAL A 70 2.04 6.95 -26.73
CA VAL A 70 1.48 6.32 -25.52
C VAL A 70 2.56 5.47 -24.87
N ALA A 71 2.82 5.69 -23.58
CA ALA A 71 3.77 4.89 -22.82
C ALA A 71 3.18 3.51 -22.46
N ALA A 72 3.97 2.46 -22.55
CA ALA A 72 3.57 1.13 -22.08
C ALA A 72 3.23 1.18 -20.57
N PRO A 73 2.18 0.46 -20.10
CA PRO A 73 1.49 -0.66 -20.75
C PRO A 73 0.29 -0.28 -21.63
N GLU A 74 -0.03 1.01 -21.77
CA GLU A 74 -1.19 1.44 -22.55
C GLU A 74 -0.99 1.21 -24.05
N LYS A 75 -2.07 0.83 -24.75
CA LYS A 75 -2.07 0.63 -26.20
C LYS A 75 -2.72 1.83 -26.89
N PRO A 76 -2.22 2.25 -28.06
CA PRO A 76 -2.82 3.34 -28.81
C PRO A 76 -4.25 2.98 -29.23
N VAL A 77 -5.19 3.86 -28.89
CA VAL A 77 -6.59 3.77 -29.28
C VAL A 77 -6.77 4.44 -30.64
N GLY A 78 -7.55 3.81 -31.52
CA GLY A 78 -7.88 4.40 -32.82
C GLY A 78 -8.83 5.59 -32.64
N LEU A 79 -8.56 6.72 -33.28
CA LEU A 79 -9.46 7.87 -33.30
C LEU A 79 -10.05 7.99 -34.71
N ILE A 80 -11.36 7.79 -34.84
CA ILE A 80 -12.04 7.71 -36.14
C ILE A 80 -12.95 8.93 -36.30
N PRO A 81 -12.75 9.78 -37.33
CA PRO A 81 -13.68 10.87 -37.61
C PRO A 81 -14.99 10.33 -38.19
N TYR A 82 -16.10 10.92 -37.77
CA TYR A 82 -17.44 10.70 -38.32
C TYR A 82 -18.03 12.04 -38.77
N GLN A 83 -18.78 12.03 -39.87
CA GLN A 83 -19.43 13.24 -40.40
C GLN A 83 -20.76 13.54 -39.70
N ASP A 84 -21.48 12.50 -39.27
CA ASP A 84 -22.78 12.62 -38.63
C ASP A 84 -22.90 11.73 -37.39
N GLU A 85 -23.84 12.09 -36.51
CA GLU A 85 -24.14 11.34 -35.30
C GLU A 85 -24.77 9.98 -35.61
N ALA A 86 -25.50 9.87 -36.72
CA ALA A 86 -26.13 8.62 -37.13
C ALA A 86 -25.09 7.53 -37.43
N ALA A 87 -24.03 7.82 -38.19
CA ALA A 87 -22.96 6.85 -38.46
C ALA A 87 -22.16 6.51 -37.20
N ALA A 88 -21.86 7.50 -36.35
CA ALA A 88 -21.17 7.27 -35.08
C ALA A 88 -21.99 6.39 -34.13
N MET A 89 -23.31 6.63 -34.04
CA MET A 89 -24.22 5.84 -33.23
C MET A 89 -24.38 4.40 -33.77
N ALA A 90 -24.43 4.22 -35.09
CA ALA A 90 -24.44 2.89 -35.70
C ALA A 90 -23.13 2.12 -35.44
N ALA A 91 -21.98 2.81 -35.50
CA ALA A 91 -20.68 2.23 -35.15
C ALA A 91 -20.58 1.87 -33.67
N LEU A 92 -21.18 2.67 -32.78
CA LEU A 92 -21.27 2.40 -31.35
C LEU A 92 -22.15 1.18 -31.05
N LYS A 93 -23.35 1.11 -31.64
CA LYS A 93 -24.29 0.00 -31.47
C LYS A 93 -23.75 -1.32 -32.03
N SER A 94 -23.01 -1.27 -33.12
CA SER A 94 -22.32 -2.45 -33.69
C SER A 94 -21.04 -2.84 -32.93
N GLY A 95 -20.62 -2.04 -31.94
CA GLY A 95 -19.44 -2.31 -31.13
C GLY A 95 -18.10 -2.12 -31.87
N LYS A 96 -18.11 -1.44 -33.02
CA LYS A 96 -16.89 -1.04 -33.76
C LYS A 96 -16.10 0.03 -33.01
N ILE A 97 -16.80 0.94 -32.33
CA ILE A 97 -16.21 1.94 -31.45
C ILE A 97 -16.75 1.77 -30.03
N GLN A 98 -15.98 2.22 -29.03
CA GLN A 98 -16.38 2.14 -27.63
C GLN A 98 -17.18 3.37 -27.14
N ALA A 99 -16.92 4.53 -27.73
CA ALA A 99 -17.60 5.79 -27.48
C ALA A 99 -17.41 6.71 -28.70
N TYR A 100 -18.21 7.77 -28.79
CA TYR A 100 -17.89 8.91 -29.65
C TYR A 100 -18.04 10.24 -28.91
N TYR A 101 -17.25 11.22 -29.34
CA TYR A 101 -17.25 12.58 -28.80
C TYR A 101 -17.74 13.57 -29.85
N VAL A 102 -18.55 14.54 -29.43
CA VAL A 102 -19.05 15.62 -30.29
C VAL A 102 -18.46 16.94 -29.80
N LEU A 103 -17.66 17.57 -30.66
CA LEU A 103 -17.18 18.94 -30.45
C LEU A 103 -18.16 19.89 -31.15
N GLY A 104 -18.92 20.64 -30.36
CA GLY A 104 -19.86 21.65 -30.87
C GLY A 104 -19.15 22.78 -31.62
N ALA A 105 -19.89 23.55 -32.41
CA ALA A 105 -19.32 24.70 -33.14
C ALA A 105 -18.75 25.78 -32.19
N ASP A 106 -19.31 25.86 -30.99
CA ASP A 106 -18.92 26.75 -29.89
C ASP A 106 -17.83 26.16 -28.97
N TYR A 107 -17.30 24.96 -29.27
CA TYR A 107 -16.33 24.25 -28.42
C TYR A 107 -15.12 25.12 -28.03
N LEU A 108 -14.60 25.94 -28.94
CA LEU A 108 -13.45 26.82 -28.67
C LEU A 108 -13.79 27.94 -27.65
N GLN A 109 -15.06 28.25 -27.46
CA GLN A 109 -15.54 29.28 -26.53
C GLN A 109 -15.99 28.67 -25.19
N THR A 110 -16.68 27.52 -25.24
CA THR A 110 -17.31 26.91 -24.06
C THR A 110 -16.47 25.79 -23.43
N GLY A 111 -15.59 25.16 -24.20
CA GLY A 111 -14.83 23.98 -23.79
C GLY A 111 -15.68 22.72 -23.59
N GLN A 112 -16.97 22.75 -23.95
CA GLN A 112 -17.90 21.65 -23.71
C GLN A 112 -17.89 20.64 -24.86
N ALA A 113 -17.55 19.38 -24.54
CA ALA A 113 -17.64 18.26 -25.47
C ALA A 113 -18.65 17.25 -24.95
N GLU A 114 -19.53 16.76 -25.82
CA GLU A 114 -20.48 15.71 -25.46
C GLU A 114 -19.87 14.34 -25.69
N ARG A 115 -20.01 13.43 -24.73
CA ARG A 115 -19.57 12.03 -24.86
C ARG A 115 -20.79 11.13 -24.87
N VAL A 116 -20.91 10.32 -25.92
CA VAL A 116 -21.96 9.30 -26.03
C VAL A 116 -21.34 7.91 -26.02
N SER A 117 -21.81 7.07 -25.10
CA SER A 117 -21.28 5.72 -24.88
C SER A 117 -22.32 4.81 -24.23
N VAL A 118 -22.33 3.52 -24.59
CA VAL A 118 -23.23 2.52 -23.97
C VAL A 118 -22.74 2.12 -22.56
N ARG A 119 -21.42 2.08 -22.38
CA ARG A 119 -20.73 1.88 -21.11
C ARG A 119 -19.59 2.90 -21.05
N PRO A 120 -19.08 3.27 -19.86
CA PRO A 120 -17.89 4.12 -19.78
C PRO A 120 -16.77 3.55 -20.68
N PRO A 121 -16.16 4.36 -21.56
CA PRO A 121 -15.00 3.92 -22.34
C PRO A 121 -13.83 3.60 -21.40
N GLY A 122 -12.86 2.82 -21.88
CA GLY A 122 -11.64 2.57 -21.11
C GLY A 122 -10.95 3.89 -20.75
N SER A 123 -10.38 3.96 -19.54
CA SER A 123 -9.69 5.15 -19.01
C SER A 123 -8.64 5.70 -19.99
N SER A 124 -7.87 4.80 -20.61
CA SER A 124 -6.87 5.13 -21.64
C SER A 124 -7.48 5.76 -22.90
N ALA A 125 -8.67 5.33 -23.34
CA ALA A 125 -9.32 5.86 -24.53
C ALA A 125 -9.80 7.31 -24.34
N GLU A 126 -10.34 7.60 -23.15
CA GLU A 126 -10.72 8.96 -22.78
C GLU A 126 -9.50 9.87 -22.60
N SER A 127 -8.43 9.39 -21.94
CA SER A 127 -7.20 10.16 -21.78
C SER A 127 -6.57 10.48 -23.14
N GLN A 128 -6.41 9.48 -24.01
CA GLN A 128 -5.83 9.67 -25.33
C GLN A 128 -6.66 10.60 -26.21
N PHE A 129 -8.00 10.58 -26.11
CA PHE A 129 -8.84 11.54 -26.81
C PHE A 129 -8.65 12.98 -26.28
N LYS A 130 -8.61 13.16 -24.94
CA LYS A 130 -8.34 14.48 -24.34
C LYS A 130 -6.97 15.02 -24.74
N ASP A 131 -5.95 14.17 -24.73
CA ASP A 131 -4.58 14.55 -25.10
C ASP A 131 -4.47 14.86 -26.60
N PHE A 132 -5.20 14.13 -27.44
CA PHE A 132 -5.33 14.45 -28.86
C PHE A 132 -5.98 15.82 -29.09
N VAL A 133 -7.10 16.11 -28.43
CA VAL A 133 -7.76 17.42 -28.56
C VAL A 133 -6.85 18.55 -28.04
N ARG A 134 -6.20 18.36 -26.89
CA ARG A 134 -5.22 19.33 -26.34
C ARG A 134 -4.05 19.57 -27.28
N ALA A 135 -3.47 18.51 -27.85
CA ALA A 135 -2.37 18.66 -28.80
C ALA A 135 -2.78 19.51 -30.01
N ASN A 136 -3.99 19.32 -30.53
CA ASN A 136 -4.52 20.11 -31.65
C ASN A 136 -4.83 21.56 -31.25
N LEU A 137 -5.34 21.81 -30.03
CA LEU A 137 -5.53 23.17 -29.50
C LEU A 137 -4.21 23.94 -29.38
N LEU A 138 -3.12 23.23 -29.06
CA LEU A 138 -1.80 23.80 -28.83
C LEU A 138 -0.92 23.77 -30.09
N ALA A 139 -1.46 23.35 -31.24
CA ALA A 139 -0.71 23.15 -32.48
C ALA A 139 -0.01 24.43 -32.99
N SER A 140 -0.55 25.60 -32.67
CA SER A 140 0.00 26.90 -33.06
C SER A 140 1.16 27.37 -32.16
N LEU A 141 1.39 26.71 -31.02
CA LEU A 141 2.43 27.06 -30.08
C LEU A 141 3.76 26.35 -30.40
N PRO A 142 4.91 26.92 -30.01
CA PRO A 142 6.19 26.22 -30.07
C PRO A 142 6.13 24.86 -29.37
N GLY A 143 6.79 23.85 -29.96
CA GLY A 143 6.71 22.46 -29.49
C GLY A 143 7.10 22.26 -28.03
N SER A 144 8.06 23.05 -27.51
CA SER A 144 8.45 23.01 -26.09
C SER A 144 7.34 23.48 -25.15
N ILE A 145 6.58 24.51 -25.55
CA ILE A 145 5.46 25.05 -24.77
C ILE A 145 4.27 24.10 -24.84
N SER A 146 3.94 23.60 -26.03
CA SER A 146 2.87 22.60 -26.21
C SER A 146 3.14 21.32 -25.39
N GLN A 147 4.39 20.83 -25.40
CA GLN A 147 4.76 19.64 -24.63
C GLN A 147 4.66 19.89 -23.12
N ARG A 148 5.07 21.06 -22.63
CA ARG A 148 4.96 21.38 -21.19
C ARG A 148 3.50 21.51 -20.74
N LEU A 149 2.66 22.18 -21.54
CA LEU A 149 1.24 22.38 -21.24
C LEU A 149 0.42 21.08 -21.30
N THR A 150 0.80 20.14 -22.17
CA THR A 150 0.16 18.82 -22.24
C THR A 150 0.57 17.91 -21.09
N GLN A 151 1.85 17.93 -20.69
CA GLN A 151 2.36 17.11 -19.58
C GLN A 151 2.01 17.66 -18.18
N GLY A 152 1.53 18.91 -18.07
CA GLY A 152 1.23 19.56 -16.80
C GLY A 152 2.47 19.92 -15.98
N ASP A 153 2.29 20.34 -14.73
CA ASP A 153 3.41 20.68 -13.84
C ASP A 153 3.80 19.50 -12.95
N HIS A 154 5.10 19.28 -12.79
CA HIS A 154 5.64 18.33 -11.83
C HIS A 154 5.96 19.06 -10.52
N LEU A 155 4.93 19.26 -9.69
CA LEU A 155 5.07 19.95 -8.41
C LEU A 155 5.77 19.05 -7.39
N VAL A 156 7.04 19.37 -7.13
CA VAL A 156 7.79 18.81 -6.00
C VAL A 156 7.49 19.64 -4.77
N VAL A 157 6.74 19.08 -3.83
CA VAL A 157 6.49 19.74 -2.54
C VAL A 157 7.63 19.38 -1.61
N ARG A 158 8.38 20.39 -1.16
CA ARG A 158 9.43 20.23 -0.15
C ARG A 158 9.00 20.94 1.14
N SER A 159 9.25 20.31 2.28
CA SER A 159 9.10 20.95 3.58
C SER A 159 10.14 22.07 3.77
N VAL A 160 9.83 23.06 4.61
CA VAL A 160 10.70 24.23 4.85
C VAL A 160 12.07 23.83 5.40
N ASP A 161 12.12 22.76 6.19
CA ASP A 161 13.34 22.17 6.76
C ASP A 161 14.08 21.23 5.79
N GLY A 162 13.53 20.97 4.59
CA GLY A 162 14.10 20.07 3.60
C GLY A 162 14.04 18.57 3.94
N SER A 163 13.45 18.19 5.07
CA SER A 163 13.41 16.79 5.53
C SER A 163 12.40 15.92 4.77
N ARG A 164 11.36 16.52 4.18
CA ARG A 164 10.30 15.82 3.44
C ARG A 164 10.18 16.37 2.03
N GLN A 165 10.22 15.45 1.06
CA GLN A 165 9.88 15.73 -0.33
C GLN A 165 8.73 14.82 -0.73
N ILE A 166 7.59 15.42 -1.07
CA ILE A 166 6.40 14.72 -1.53
C ILE A 166 6.17 15.10 -2.98
N ASP A 167 6.12 14.08 -3.82
CA ASP A 167 5.67 14.22 -5.20
C ASP A 167 4.13 14.09 -5.22
N GLN A 168 3.42 15.16 -5.61
CA GLN A 168 1.95 15.23 -5.52
C GLN A 168 1.24 14.15 -6.35
N GLY A 169 1.90 13.57 -7.36
CA GLY A 169 1.33 12.49 -8.17
C GLY A 169 1.47 11.08 -7.58
N ASN A 170 2.28 10.91 -6.53
CA ASN A 170 2.70 9.58 -6.10
C ASN A 170 1.93 9.09 -4.86
N TRP A 171 0.72 8.58 -5.10
CA TRP A 171 -0.13 7.95 -4.09
C TRP A 171 0.54 6.79 -3.34
N ILE A 172 1.57 6.15 -3.93
CA ILE A 172 2.32 5.06 -3.28
C ILE A 172 3.11 5.55 -2.07
N THR A 173 3.55 6.81 -2.07
CA THR A 173 4.31 7.43 -0.96
C THR A 173 3.44 7.55 0.30
N ILE A 174 2.13 7.69 0.14
CA ILE A 174 1.15 7.70 1.24
C ILE A 174 0.95 6.29 1.79
N LEU A 175 0.97 5.28 0.92
CA LEU A 175 0.71 3.89 1.31
C LEU A 175 1.88 3.24 2.05
N ILE A 176 3.13 3.59 1.73
CA ILE A 176 4.31 2.95 2.32
C ILE A 176 4.32 3.04 3.87
N PRO A 177 4.14 4.21 4.51
CA PRO A 177 4.07 4.31 5.96
C PRO A 177 2.92 3.50 6.56
N ILE A 178 1.74 3.53 5.92
CA ILE A 178 0.56 2.78 6.37
C ILE A 178 0.84 1.27 6.36
N PHE A 179 1.38 0.74 5.26
CA PHE A 179 1.74 -0.68 5.15
C PHE A 179 2.87 -1.06 6.11
N THR A 180 3.85 -0.20 6.29
CA THR A 180 4.99 -0.44 7.20
C THR A 180 4.50 -0.50 8.65
N GLY A 181 3.63 0.42 9.05
CA GLY A 181 3.01 0.40 10.36
C GLY A 181 2.12 -0.84 10.56
N LEU A 182 1.31 -1.21 9.55
CA LEU A 182 0.46 -2.41 9.64
C LEU A 182 1.31 -3.67 9.76
N ALA A 183 2.42 -3.74 9.03
CA ALA A 183 3.39 -4.82 9.16
C ALA A 183 3.97 -4.83 10.58
N LEU A 184 4.48 -3.70 11.10
CA LEU A 184 4.96 -3.60 12.49
C LEU A 184 3.93 -4.09 13.49
N MET A 185 2.68 -3.66 13.36
CA MET A 185 1.57 -4.08 14.20
C MET A 185 1.36 -5.60 14.14
N ILE A 186 1.26 -6.19 12.95
CA ILE A 186 1.08 -7.63 12.77
C ILE A 186 2.27 -8.39 13.38
N ALA A 187 3.51 -7.92 13.17
CA ALA A 187 4.70 -8.55 13.73
C ALA A 187 4.67 -8.53 15.26
N ILE A 188 4.36 -7.39 15.88
CA ILE A 188 4.27 -7.23 17.33
C ILE A 188 3.17 -8.12 17.91
N PHE A 189 1.94 -8.02 17.39
CA PHE A 189 0.81 -8.79 17.93
C PHE A 189 0.94 -10.29 17.71
N ALA A 190 1.40 -10.73 16.54
CA ALA A 190 1.57 -12.16 16.28
C ALA A 190 2.62 -12.75 17.25
N SER A 191 3.77 -12.09 17.39
CA SER A 191 4.85 -12.57 18.25
C SER A 191 4.51 -12.48 19.74
N SER A 192 3.91 -11.38 20.21
CA SER A 192 3.45 -11.26 21.60
C SER A 192 2.27 -12.18 21.92
N GLY A 193 1.39 -12.46 20.95
CA GLY A 193 0.30 -13.42 21.10
C GLY A 193 0.80 -14.86 21.26
N TYR A 194 1.90 -15.24 20.61
CA TYR A 194 2.55 -16.54 20.87
C TYR A 194 3.09 -16.63 22.29
N LEU A 195 3.61 -15.53 22.83
CA LEU A 195 4.07 -15.47 24.22
C LEU A 195 2.92 -15.70 25.21
N MET A 196 1.78 -15.01 25.02
CA MET A 196 0.58 -15.24 25.83
C MET A 196 0.16 -16.70 25.82
N ASN A 197 -0.01 -17.29 24.63
CA ASN A 197 -0.43 -18.68 24.49
C ASN A 197 0.56 -19.64 25.16
N ALA A 198 1.87 -19.36 25.07
CA ALA A 198 2.89 -20.17 25.74
C ALA A 198 2.76 -20.12 27.27
N VAL A 199 2.52 -18.95 27.85
CA VAL A 199 2.31 -18.80 29.31
C VAL A 199 1.07 -19.57 29.77
N VAL A 200 -0.03 -19.45 29.01
CA VAL A 200 -1.28 -20.15 29.32
C VAL A 200 -1.11 -21.67 29.19
N GLU A 201 -0.51 -22.16 28.10
CA GLU A 201 -0.26 -23.58 27.86
C GLU A 201 0.61 -24.21 28.96
N GLU A 202 1.56 -23.44 29.51
CA GLU A 202 2.42 -23.89 30.61
C GLU A 202 1.71 -23.95 31.96
N LYS A 203 0.72 -23.07 32.18
CA LYS A 203 -0.17 -23.09 33.35
C LYS A 203 -1.16 -24.26 33.26
N GLU A 204 -1.77 -24.47 32.10
CA GLU A 204 -2.77 -25.54 31.86
C GLU A 204 -2.16 -26.95 32.00
N ASN A 205 -0.98 -27.18 31.42
CA ASN A 205 -0.42 -28.53 31.30
C ASN A 205 0.44 -28.98 32.49
N ARG A 206 0.46 -28.24 33.61
CA ARG A 206 1.37 -28.42 34.77
C ARG A 206 2.86 -28.48 34.39
N THR A 207 3.22 -28.09 33.16
CA THR A 207 4.62 -28.01 32.71
C THR A 207 5.40 -26.98 33.52
N MET A 208 4.73 -25.96 34.07
CA MET A 208 5.30 -25.03 35.05
C MET A 208 5.92 -25.76 36.25
N GLU A 209 5.29 -26.80 36.82
CA GLU A 209 5.82 -27.51 37.99
C GLU A 209 7.10 -28.29 37.66
N ILE A 210 7.12 -28.95 36.50
CA ILE A 210 8.28 -29.71 36.01
C ILE A 210 9.42 -28.76 35.61
N LEU A 211 9.13 -27.67 34.91
CA LEU A 211 10.13 -26.70 34.47
C LEU A 211 10.68 -25.86 35.62
N ALA A 212 9.84 -25.48 36.60
CA ALA A 212 10.28 -24.76 37.80
C ALA A 212 11.23 -25.59 38.68
N SER A 213 11.12 -26.93 38.65
CA SER A 213 12.09 -27.81 39.32
C SER A 213 13.47 -27.83 38.64
N SER A 214 13.54 -27.43 37.36
CA SER A 214 14.73 -27.54 36.51
C SER A 214 15.40 -26.19 36.20
N ALA A 215 14.66 -25.09 36.20
CA ALA A 215 15.14 -23.72 35.97
C ALA A 215 14.24 -22.70 36.66
N SER A 216 14.76 -21.51 37.00
CA SER A 216 13.92 -20.50 37.66
C SER A 216 12.87 -19.92 36.70
N PRO A 217 11.65 -19.57 37.19
CA PRO A 217 10.59 -18.99 36.36
C PRO A 217 11.05 -17.77 35.55
N THR A 218 11.88 -16.91 36.14
CA THR A 218 12.45 -15.73 35.48
C THR A 218 13.32 -16.11 34.28
N GLN A 219 14.14 -17.16 34.38
CA GLN A 219 15.00 -17.61 33.27
C GLN A 219 14.17 -18.16 32.10
N ILE A 220 13.06 -18.85 32.40
CA ILE A 220 12.12 -19.37 31.41
C ILE A 220 11.45 -18.22 30.66
N MET A 221 10.92 -17.25 31.40
CA MET A 221 10.21 -16.11 30.83
C MET A 221 11.10 -15.22 29.97
N ILE A 222 12.32 -14.90 30.43
CA ILE A 222 13.27 -14.10 29.64
C ILE A 222 13.71 -14.87 28.38
N GLY A 223 13.95 -16.19 28.49
CA GLY A 223 14.28 -17.03 27.34
C GLY A 223 13.19 -17.04 26.28
N LYS A 224 11.94 -17.18 26.70
CA LYS A 224 10.76 -17.11 25.81
C LYS A 224 10.58 -15.73 25.20
N ALA A 225 10.65 -14.68 26.00
CA ALA A 225 10.48 -13.31 25.52
C ALA A 225 11.52 -12.97 24.44
N LEU A 226 12.80 -13.29 24.67
CA LEU A 226 13.86 -13.08 23.68
C LEU A 226 13.67 -13.94 22.41
N ALA A 227 13.17 -15.17 22.55
CA ALA A 227 12.83 -16.01 21.40
C ALA A 227 11.72 -15.36 20.55
N MET A 228 10.68 -14.81 21.19
CA MET A 228 9.59 -14.12 20.49
C MET A 228 10.03 -12.79 19.87
N ILE A 229 10.91 -12.02 20.52
CA ILE A 229 11.56 -10.83 19.91
C ILE A 229 12.28 -11.25 18.63
N SER A 230 13.12 -12.29 18.72
CA SER A 230 13.91 -12.78 17.59
C SER A 230 13.01 -13.30 16.46
N LEU A 231 11.88 -13.92 16.80
CA LEU A 231 10.88 -14.38 15.85
C LEU A 231 10.23 -13.21 15.10
N GLY A 232 9.83 -12.15 15.81
CA GLY A 232 9.30 -10.94 15.21
C GLY A 232 10.31 -10.20 14.34
N LEU A 233 11.58 -10.13 14.77
CA LEU A 233 12.67 -9.57 13.95
C LEU A 233 12.93 -10.40 12.68
N THR A 234 12.85 -11.73 12.77
CA THR A 234 12.96 -12.62 11.61
C THR A 234 11.84 -12.33 10.60
N GLN A 235 10.63 -12.12 11.10
CA GLN A 235 9.46 -11.77 10.28
C GLN A 235 9.61 -10.41 9.60
N LEU A 236 10.04 -9.38 10.33
CA LEU A 236 10.31 -8.06 9.76
C LEU A 236 11.43 -8.09 8.72
N LEU A 237 12.52 -8.82 9.00
CA LEU A 237 13.63 -8.95 8.06
C LEU A 237 13.18 -9.62 6.76
N ALA A 238 12.39 -10.69 6.85
CA ALA A 238 11.85 -11.36 5.67
C ALA A 238 10.96 -10.44 4.83
N TRP A 239 10.12 -9.63 5.48
CA TRP A 239 9.28 -8.65 4.78
C TRP A 239 10.08 -7.49 4.17
N ALA A 240 11.11 -7.01 4.86
CA ALA A 240 12.01 -6.00 4.31
C ALA A 240 12.73 -6.53 3.06
N LEU A 241 13.25 -7.76 3.11
CA LEU A 241 13.89 -8.41 1.96
C LEU A 241 12.90 -8.63 0.81
N PHE A 242 11.67 -9.04 1.11
CA PHE A 242 10.61 -9.17 0.11
C PHE A 242 10.31 -7.82 -0.57
N GLY A 243 10.14 -6.75 0.21
CA GLY A 243 9.90 -5.41 -0.32
C GLY A 243 11.06 -4.91 -1.20
N LEU A 244 12.31 -5.10 -0.77
CA LEU A 244 13.49 -4.75 -1.57
C LEU A 244 13.55 -5.56 -2.88
N GLY A 245 13.25 -6.86 -2.83
CA GLY A 245 13.18 -7.71 -4.02
C GLY A 245 12.08 -7.24 -4.98
N LEU A 246 10.92 -6.88 -4.46
CA LEU A 246 9.80 -6.35 -5.24
C LEU A 246 10.16 -5.02 -5.93
N LEU A 247 10.83 -4.10 -5.23
CA LEU A 247 11.31 -2.85 -5.82
C LEU A 247 12.35 -3.10 -6.91
N ALA A 248 13.30 -4.00 -6.66
CA ALA A 248 14.34 -4.35 -7.64
C ALA A 248 13.77 -4.97 -8.92
N LEU A 249 12.72 -5.80 -8.79
CA LEU A 249 12.00 -6.39 -9.92
C LEU A 249 11.11 -5.35 -10.62
N GLY A 250 10.36 -4.57 -9.84
CA GLY A 250 9.42 -3.56 -10.34
C GLY A 250 10.11 -2.44 -11.10
N ALA A 251 11.27 -1.97 -10.64
CA ALA A 251 12.03 -0.91 -11.31
C ALA A 251 12.41 -1.25 -12.77
N ARG A 252 12.45 -2.54 -13.14
CA ARG A 252 12.79 -3.02 -14.49
C ARG A 252 11.64 -2.99 -15.49
N GLY A 253 10.39 -2.83 -15.04
CA GLY A 253 9.23 -2.97 -15.94
C GLY A 253 7.98 -2.16 -15.58
N LEU A 254 7.93 -1.54 -14.39
CA LEU A 254 6.76 -0.83 -13.91
C LEU A 254 7.18 0.57 -13.41
N THR A 255 6.66 1.61 -14.08
CA THR A 255 6.95 3.03 -13.78
C THR A 255 6.62 3.40 -12.34
N LEU A 256 5.58 2.77 -11.75
CA LEU A 256 5.15 2.95 -10.36
C LEU A 256 6.25 2.69 -9.32
N PHE A 257 7.22 1.81 -9.62
CA PHE A 257 8.29 1.46 -8.68
C PHE A 257 9.58 2.27 -8.91
N GLN A 258 9.69 3.00 -10.02
CA GLN A 258 10.87 3.79 -10.35
C GLN A 258 10.97 5.08 -9.51
N THR A 259 9.84 5.54 -8.98
CA THR A 259 9.74 6.76 -8.15
C THR A 259 10.02 6.51 -6.68
N ILE A 260 10.09 5.24 -6.24
CA ILE A 260 10.35 4.89 -4.84
C ILE A 260 11.85 4.77 -4.61
N GLN A 261 12.42 5.75 -3.91
CA GLN A 261 13.80 5.69 -3.44
C GLN A 261 13.81 5.25 -1.97
N LEU A 262 14.17 3.99 -1.71
CA LEU A 262 14.42 3.54 -0.34
C LEU A 262 15.89 3.71 0.00
N SER A 263 16.15 4.51 1.02
CA SER A 263 17.46 4.58 1.67
C SER A 263 17.62 3.37 2.59
N PRO A 264 18.79 2.70 2.63
CA PRO A 264 19.06 1.63 3.60
C PRO A 264 18.81 2.06 5.06
N TRP A 265 18.99 3.35 5.34
CA TRP A 265 18.75 3.95 6.65
C TRP A 265 17.27 3.94 7.08
N SER A 266 16.32 3.76 6.15
CA SER A 266 14.90 3.67 6.45
C SER A 266 14.51 2.44 7.29
N LEU A 267 15.38 1.42 7.39
CA LEU A 267 15.15 0.26 8.25
C LEU A 267 15.45 0.54 9.74
N LEU A 268 16.31 1.52 10.02
CA LEU A 268 16.74 1.82 11.39
C LEU A 268 15.57 2.30 12.28
N PRO A 269 14.71 3.25 11.85
CA PRO A 269 13.54 3.64 12.62
C PRO A 269 12.59 2.47 12.92
N ILE A 270 12.39 1.56 11.94
CA ILE A 270 11.54 0.37 12.10
C ILE A 270 12.07 -0.50 13.24
N LEU A 271 13.38 -0.75 13.30
CA LEU A 271 14.00 -1.53 14.36
C LEU A 271 13.93 -0.82 15.73
N LEU A 272 14.19 0.49 15.75
CA LEU A 272 14.16 1.29 16.98
C LEU A 272 12.75 1.39 17.57
N VAL A 273 11.71 1.42 16.74
CA VAL A 273 10.32 1.41 17.18
C VAL A 273 9.87 -0.01 17.54
N PHE A 274 10.29 -1.03 16.80
CA PHE A 274 9.84 -2.41 17.03
C PHE A 274 10.16 -2.92 18.43
N LEU A 275 11.40 -2.77 18.91
CA LEU A 275 11.83 -3.32 20.20
C LEU A 275 11.03 -2.80 21.41
N PRO A 276 10.92 -1.48 21.66
CA PRO A 276 10.14 -0.97 22.80
C PRO A 276 8.65 -1.30 22.68
N SER A 277 8.12 -1.26 21.45
CA SER A 277 6.72 -1.61 21.18
C SER A 277 6.44 -3.08 21.48
N PHE A 278 7.32 -3.97 21.02
CA PHE A 278 7.24 -5.39 21.33
C PHE A 278 7.32 -5.63 22.83
N VAL A 279 8.28 -5.04 23.55
CA VAL A 279 8.43 -5.24 25.00
C VAL A 279 7.16 -4.82 25.74
N THR A 280 6.56 -3.69 25.35
CA THR A 280 5.31 -3.18 25.93
C THR A 280 4.16 -4.15 25.71
N VAL A 281 3.92 -4.57 24.47
CA VAL A 281 2.82 -5.50 24.14
C VAL A 281 3.08 -6.89 24.73
N ALA A 282 4.33 -7.37 24.72
CA ALA A 282 4.71 -8.64 25.32
C ALA A 282 4.47 -8.66 26.83
N ALA A 283 4.80 -7.58 27.54
CA ALA A 283 4.52 -7.47 28.97
C ALA A 283 3.00 -7.55 29.25
N LEU A 284 2.18 -6.86 28.46
CA LEU A 284 0.72 -6.95 28.56
C LEU A 284 0.21 -8.36 28.26
N MET A 285 0.74 -9.01 27.24
CA MET A 285 0.38 -10.38 26.86
C MET A 285 0.80 -11.42 27.91
N ILE A 286 1.92 -11.20 28.62
CA ILE A 286 2.31 -12.00 29.79
C ILE A 286 1.31 -11.79 30.94
N ILE A 287 0.95 -10.54 31.24
CA ILE A 287 -0.03 -10.22 32.28
C ILE A 287 -1.33 -10.97 31.97
N VAL A 288 -1.86 -10.82 30.76
CA VAL A 288 -3.07 -11.51 30.30
C VAL A 288 -2.90 -13.02 30.42
N GLY A 289 -1.80 -13.59 29.90
CA GLY A 289 -1.55 -15.03 29.95
C GLY A 289 -1.44 -15.59 31.36
N SER A 290 -1.01 -14.78 32.34
CA SER A 290 -0.93 -15.21 33.74
C SER A 290 -2.28 -15.18 34.44
N THR A 291 -3.17 -14.25 34.08
CA THR A 291 -4.45 -14.02 34.77
C THR A 291 -5.55 -14.94 34.29
N VAL A 292 -5.61 -15.21 32.98
CA VAL A 292 -6.69 -16.00 32.36
C VAL A 292 -6.62 -17.48 32.74
N ALA A 293 -7.76 -18.15 32.68
CA ALA A 293 -7.86 -19.59 32.93
C ALA A 293 -7.41 -20.39 31.72
N ASP A 294 -7.77 -19.93 30.51
CA ASP A 294 -7.52 -20.63 29.26
C ASP A 294 -7.14 -19.71 28.09
N ALA A 295 -6.66 -20.32 27.01
CA ALA A 295 -6.15 -19.58 25.85
C ALA A 295 -7.25 -18.82 25.09
N ARG A 296 -8.52 -19.24 25.19
CA ARG A 296 -9.65 -18.60 24.51
C ARG A 296 -10.02 -17.30 25.21
N GLU A 297 -10.08 -17.30 26.53
CA GLU A 297 -10.26 -16.09 27.34
C GLU A 297 -9.11 -15.09 27.07
N GLY A 298 -7.86 -15.58 27.06
CA GLY A 298 -6.69 -14.75 26.72
C GLY A 298 -6.80 -14.09 25.34
N GLN A 299 -7.26 -14.82 24.32
CA GLN A 299 -7.45 -14.27 22.98
C GLN A 299 -8.54 -13.19 22.91
N GLN A 300 -9.61 -13.31 23.70
CA GLN A 300 -10.65 -12.27 23.79
C GLN A 300 -10.09 -10.97 24.37
N ILE A 301 -9.32 -11.07 25.46
CA ILE A 301 -8.67 -9.90 26.08
C ILE A 301 -7.61 -9.31 25.16
N ALA A 302 -6.79 -10.15 24.51
CA ALA A 302 -5.79 -9.70 23.54
C ALA A 302 -6.44 -8.95 22.35
N GLY A 303 -7.63 -9.39 21.91
CA GLY A 303 -8.43 -8.69 20.92
C GLY A 303 -8.84 -7.29 21.37
N MET A 304 -9.25 -7.11 22.64
CA MET A 304 -9.56 -5.79 23.20
C MET A 304 -8.35 -4.88 23.27
N LEU A 305 -7.16 -5.42 23.57
CA LEU A 305 -5.89 -4.69 23.56
C LEU A 305 -5.45 -4.24 22.16
N THR A 306 -6.04 -4.81 21.11
CA THR A 306 -5.75 -4.41 19.72
C THR A 306 -6.42 -3.08 19.37
N LEU A 307 -7.55 -2.73 20.01
CA LEU A 307 -8.31 -1.52 19.67
C LEU A 307 -7.51 -0.22 19.86
N PRO A 308 -6.82 0.03 21.00
CA PRO A 308 -6.01 1.23 21.14
C PRO A 308 -4.88 1.30 20.12
N ILE A 309 -4.30 0.16 19.70
CA ILE A 309 -3.18 0.16 18.75
C ILE A 309 -3.66 0.44 17.33
N VAL A 310 -4.88 0.02 16.98
CA VAL A 310 -5.48 0.29 15.67
C VAL A 310 -6.01 1.73 15.58
N LEU A 311 -6.31 2.36 16.73
CA LEU A 311 -6.89 3.70 16.82
C LEU A 311 -6.21 4.75 15.92
N PRO A 312 -4.87 4.87 15.83
CA PRO A 312 -4.22 5.88 14.99
C PRO A 312 -4.56 5.73 13.50
N TYR A 313 -4.83 4.52 13.02
CA TYR A 313 -5.23 4.30 11.63
C TYR A 313 -6.59 4.92 11.28
N TRP A 314 -7.52 5.02 12.25
CA TRP A 314 -8.77 5.75 12.03
C TRP A 314 -8.54 7.25 11.84
N PHE A 315 -7.40 7.76 12.32
CA PHE A 315 -6.98 9.15 12.19
C PHE A 315 -5.80 9.33 11.23
N ALA A 316 -5.50 8.34 10.38
CA ALA A 316 -4.31 8.37 9.52
C ALA A 316 -4.23 9.64 8.65
N LEU A 317 -5.35 10.06 8.05
CA LEU A 317 -5.39 11.29 7.25
C LEU A 317 -5.05 12.54 8.08
N PRO A 318 -5.76 12.85 9.20
CA PRO A 318 -5.38 13.95 10.08
C PRO A 318 -3.93 13.91 10.58
N LEU A 319 -3.41 12.72 10.91
CA LEU A 319 -2.03 12.56 11.38
C LEU A 319 -1.01 12.92 10.30
N MET A 320 -1.31 12.56 9.04
CA MET A 320 -0.44 12.87 7.91
C MET A 320 -0.51 14.33 7.48
N THR A 321 -1.69 14.95 7.53
CA THR A 321 -1.89 16.34 7.08
C THR A 321 -1.57 17.36 8.17
N HIS A 322 -1.77 17.01 9.44
CA HIS A 322 -1.54 17.86 10.61
C HIS A 322 -0.74 17.13 11.69
N PRO A 323 0.55 16.84 11.43
CA PRO A 323 1.40 16.09 12.37
C PRO A 323 1.68 16.84 13.67
N GLU A 324 1.55 18.16 13.69
CA GLU A 324 1.75 19.02 14.87
C GLU A 324 0.48 19.15 15.73
N SER A 325 -0.60 18.46 15.37
CA SER A 325 -1.88 18.57 16.07
C SER A 325 -1.82 17.97 17.47
N LEU A 326 -2.69 18.45 18.38
CA LEU A 326 -2.85 17.87 19.72
C LEU A 326 -3.12 16.35 19.65
N LEU A 327 -3.92 15.93 18.67
CA LEU A 327 -4.26 14.52 18.44
C LEU A 327 -3.01 13.70 18.09
N ALA A 328 -2.17 14.19 17.17
CA ALA A 328 -0.93 13.53 16.80
C ALA A 328 0.01 13.40 18.01
N THR A 329 0.24 14.49 18.73
CA THR A 329 1.09 14.47 19.94
C THR A 329 0.54 13.51 21.00
N ALA A 330 -0.77 13.51 21.25
CA ALA A 330 -1.37 12.60 22.24
C ALA A 330 -1.20 11.12 21.86
N LEU A 331 -1.42 10.78 20.59
CA LEU A 331 -1.28 9.41 20.09
C LEU A 331 0.19 8.98 20.00
N SER A 332 1.14 9.88 19.72
CA SER A 332 2.57 9.56 19.72
C SER A 332 3.14 9.36 21.13
N VAL A 333 2.52 9.93 22.17
CA VAL A 333 2.98 9.78 23.56
C VAL A 333 2.36 8.54 24.24
N PHE A 334 1.13 8.18 23.90
CA PHE A 334 0.47 7.03 24.53
C PHE A 334 1.11 5.70 24.07
N PRO A 335 1.62 4.84 24.99
CA PRO A 335 2.51 3.73 24.63
C PRO A 335 1.95 2.71 23.62
N LEU A 336 0.63 2.53 23.59
CA LEU A 336 -0.02 1.57 22.70
C LEU A 336 -0.23 2.13 21.28
N THR A 337 -0.33 3.45 21.14
CA THR A 337 -0.57 4.14 19.87
C THR A 337 0.73 4.66 19.26
N ALA A 338 1.73 4.97 20.09
CA ALA A 338 3.04 5.47 19.69
C ALA A 338 3.76 4.66 18.59
N PRO A 339 3.65 3.32 18.52
CA PRO A 339 4.38 2.54 17.50
C PRO A 339 3.94 2.79 16.06
N VAL A 340 2.73 3.33 15.86
CA VAL A 340 2.09 3.49 14.55
C VAL A 340 1.63 4.93 14.27
N THR A 341 2.02 5.88 15.13
CA THR A 341 1.69 7.32 15.01
C THR A 341 2.95 8.10 14.68
#